data_AF-A0A564J233-F1
#
_entry.id   AF-A0A564J233-F1
#
_cell.length_a   1.000
_cell.length_b   1.000
_cell.length_c   1.000
_cell.angle_alpha   90.00
_cell.angle_beta   90.00
_cell.angle_gamma   90.00
#
_symmetry.space_group_name_H-M   'P 1'
#
loop_
_entity.id
_entity.type
_entity.pdbx_description
1 polymer ?
#
loop_
_entity_poly.entity_id
_entity_poly.type
_entity_poly.pdbx_seq_one_letter_code
_entity_poly.pdbx_strand_id
1 'polypeptide(L)'
;MASTNEELAAALKIFSRFFDLIHQPLAVINERGEYVYYNQESADLDGYSIEQAMGKHMLDVYPNMKETQSTMLSSLKDGVEYIGHYQIYYNARGQAVDYQHTTAPLYSSQGNMIGVIEIGRNMSGVRRLQEQVVELNHLLYAQSHEKHHAIITENAEMLANIAKAKRLAVSNIPVTIVGETGTGKELFSRLIHQCSKRADKPFIALNCGALPPTLVESTLFGTMRGAYTGAENSQGYLELANGGTLFLDELNAMPIEMQSKLLRFLQDKTFWRLGGQQPIHSDVRIIAAMNEAPARLIQQERLRPDLFYRLNVGMLILPPLRARPEDIPLLANYFIDKYRREAPQDIHGLSEAARMALLGRPWPGNVRMLENSIVRSMIMQETDGMLKNIVFENEELNLGVPETPKVVGHTIETDLRQDSSLEARVASYERSLIETALDTYQGNIAAAARSLNVSRTTLNYKVQKYGIRFGVVHR
;
A
#
# COMPACT_ATOMS: atom_id res chain seq x y z
N MET A 1 40.36 -38.95 11.06
CA MET A 1 38.93 -38.97 10.69
C MET A 1 38.18 -39.50 11.89
N ALA A 2 37.76 -38.60 12.78
CA ALA A 2 37.11 -38.94 14.04
C ALA A 2 35.60 -39.02 13.82
N SER A 3 34.94 -39.95 14.51
CA SER A 3 33.58 -40.43 14.23
C SER A 3 32.50 -39.39 14.52
N THR A 4 31.94 -38.78 13.47
CA THR A 4 30.60 -38.17 13.53
C THR A 4 29.59 -39.27 13.85
N ASN A 5 28.58 -38.94 14.67
CA ASN A 5 27.47 -39.86 14.95
C ASN A 5 26.87 -40.40 13.64
N GLU A 6 26.70 -41.72 13.53
CA GLU A 6 26.26 -42.38 12.29
C GLU A 6 24.87 -41.89 11.82
N GLU A 7 23.97 -41.57 12.76
CA GLU A 7 22.64 -41.04 12.44
C GLU A 7 22.75 -39.64 11.80
N LEU A 8 23.60 -38.77 12.36
CA LEU A 8 23.83 -37.43 11.83
C LEU A 8 24.48 -37.50 10.44
N ALA A 9 25.47 -38.37 10.27
CA ALA A 9 26.13 -38.57 8.97
C ALA A 9 25.14 -39.10 7.91
N ALA A 10 24.26 -40.03 8.28
CA ALA A 10 23.21 -40.54 7.40
C ALA A 10 22.20 -39.44 7.01
N ALA A 11 21.76 -38.62 7.98
CA ALA A 11 20.86 -37.50 7.72
C ALA A 11 21.48 -36.47 6.76
N LEU A 12 22.73 -36.07 7.00
CA LEU A 12 23.44 -35.13 6.13
C LEU A 12 23.64 -35.70 4.71
N LYS A 13 23.88 -37.01 4.57
CA LYS A 13 23.95 -37.66 3.25
C LYS A 13 22.63 -37.58 2.48
N ILE A 14 21.49 -37.59 3.17
CA ILE A 14 20.16 -37.49 2.56
C ILE A 14 19.80 -36.03 2.24
N PHE A 15 20.04 -35.11 3.18
CA PHE A 15 19.52 -33.74 3.11
C PHE A 15 20.49 -32.67 2.61
N SER A 16 21.80 -32.95 2.53
CA SER A 16 22.80 -31.97 2.06
C SER A 16 22.42 -31.33 0.73
N ARG A 17 21.94 -32.11 -0.23
CA ARG A 17 21.51 -31.57 -1.53
C ARG A 17 20.33 -30.61 -1.41
N PHE A 18 19.42 -30.85 -0.49
CA PHE A 18 18.31 -29.93 -0.23
C PHE A 18 18.82 -28.64 0.43
N PHE A 19 19.69 -28.76 1.43
CA PHE A 19 20.31 -27.62 2.09
C PHE A 19 21.09 -26.71 1.13
N ASP A 20 21.80 -27.28 0.15
CA ASP A 20 22.51 -26.51 -0.88
C ASP A 20 21.56 -25.73 -1.82
N LEU A 21 20.31 -26.19 -1.97
CA LEU A 21 19.29 -25.53 -2.80
C LEU A 21 18.53 -24.44 -2.05
N ILE A 22 18.64 -24.41 -0.72
CA ILE A 22 18.15 -23.29 0.06
C ILE A 22 19.22 -22.20 -0.04
N HIS A 23 18.91 -21.13 -0.78
CA HIS A 23 19.76 -19.93 -0.91
C HIS A 23 19.82 -19.13 0.41
N GLN A 24 20.23 -19.79 1.49
CA GLN A 24 20.38 -19.25 2.84
C GLN A 24 21.63 -19.88 3.47
N PRO A 25 22.42 -19.11 4.23
CA PRO A 25 23.48 -19.64 5.09
C PRO A 25 22.94 -20.77 5.98
N LEU A 26 23.57 -21.94 5.89
CA LEU A 26 23.24 -23.13 6.68
C LEU A 26 24.51 -23.85 7.10
N ALA A 27 24.61 -24.12 8.40
CA ALA A 27 25.72 -24.86 9.00
C ALA A 27 25.23 -25.88 10.04
N VAL A 28 25.99 -26.96 10.22
CA VAL A 28 25.74 -27.98 11.25
C VAL A 28 27.04 -28.32 11.96
N ILE A 29 27.00 -28.32 13.29
CA ILE A 29 28.10 -28.76 14.15
C ILE A 29 27.76 -30.07 14.86
N ASN A 30 28.77 -30.90 15.13
CA ASN A 30 28.62 -32.14 15.91
C ASN A 30 28.67 -31.89 17.43
N GLU A 31 28.57 -32.96 18.22
CA GLU A 31 28.70 -32.98 19.69
C GLU A 31 29.99 -32.34 20.24
N ARG A 32 31.02 -32.20 19.39
CA ARG A 32 32.31 -31.61 19.75
C ARG A 32 32.44 -30.16 19.33
N GLY A 33 31.41 -29.57 18.71
CA GLY A 33 31.48 -28.21 18.17
C GLY A 33 32.22 -28.10 16.83
N GLU A 34 32.45 -29.22 16.14
CA GLU A 34 33.12 -29.25 14.83
C GLU A 34 32.10 -29.19 13.68
N TYR A 35 32.38 -28.39 12.65
CA TYR A 35 31.51 -28.31 11.48
C TYR A 35 31.48 -29.62 10.70
N VAL A 36 30.29 -30.20 10.56
CA VAL A 36 30.02 -31.42 9.77
C VAL A 36 29.20 -31.14 8.51
N TYR A 37 28.61 -29.95 8.41
CA TYR A 37 28.05 -29.42 7.17
C TYR A 37 28.17 -27.89 7.19
N TYR A 38 28.51 -27.31 6.05
CA TYR A 38 28.68 -25.87 5.88
C TYR A 38 28.53 -25.52 4.40
N ASN A 39 27.51 -24.74 4.05
CA ASN A 39 27.16 -24.50 2.64
C ASN A 39 27.86 -23.26 2.05
N GLN A 40 27.72 -23.10 0.72
CA GLN A 40 28.34 -21.98 -0.01
C GLN A 40 27.85 -20.61 0.47
N GLU A 41 26.57 -20.48 0.80
CA GLU A 41 26.00 -19.23 1.30
C GLU A 41 26.64 -18.80 2.63
N SER A 42 26.98 -19.77 3.50
CA SER A 42 27.71 -19.51 4.74
C SER A 42 29.16 -19.10 4.45
N ALA A 43 29.82 -19.81 3.54
CA ALA A 43 31.18 -19.49 3.11
C ALA A 43 31.29 -18.05 2.55
N ASP A 44 30.33 -17.64 1.73
CA ASP A 44 30.27 -16.31 1.14
C ASP A 44 30.00 -15.23 2.19
N LEU A 45 29.13 -15.53 3.16
CA LEU A 45 28.79 -14.64 4.28
C LEU A 45 30.01 -14.41 5.18
N ASP A 46 30.66 -15.49 5.57
CA ASP A 46 31.71 -15.51 6.60
C ASP A 46 33.10 -15.19 6.04
N GLY A 47 33.26 -15.30 4.72
CA GLY A 47 34.52 -15.07 4.03
C GLY A 47 35.56 -16.18 4.26
N TYR A 48 35.12 -17.37 4.70
CA TYR A 48 35.92 -18.59 4.80
C TYR A 48 35.48 -19.59 3.75
N SER A 49 36.39 -20.37 3.19
CA SER A 49 36.01 -21.46 2.28
C SER A 49 35.42 -22.64 3.06
N ILE A 50 34.62 -23.46 2.38
CA ILE A 50 34.03 -24.66 2.98
C ILE A 50 35.14 -25.58 3.52
N GLU A 51 36.25 -25.75 2.79
CA GLU A 51 37.39 -26.57 3.22
C GLU A 51 38.09 -26.01 4.46
N GLN A 52 38.04 -24.70 4.68
CA GLN A 52 38.62 -24.07 5.85
C GLN A 52 37.77 -24.28 7.11
N ALA A 53 36.45 -24.41 6.97
CA ALA A 53 35.52 -24.60 8.08
C ALA A 53 35.29 -26.08 8.43
N MET A 54 35.14 -26.92 7.41
CA MET A 54 34.78 -28.33 7.57
C MET A 54 35.76 -29.11 8.45
N GLY A 55 35.22 -29.84 9.43
CA GLY A 55 35.99 -30.66 10.37
C GLY A 55 36.79 -29.88 11.41
N LYS A 56 36.69 -28.55 11.45
CA LYS A 56 37.31 -27.72 12.48
C LYS A 56 36.29 -27.32 13.54
N HIS A 57 36.78 -27.07 14.74
CA HIS A 57 35.97 -26.51 15.80
C HIS A 57 35.53 -25.09 15.42
N MET A 58 34.28 -24.72 15.76
CA MET A 58 33.72 -23.39 15.42
C MET A 58 34.61 -22.23 15.86
N LEU A 59 35.16 -22.31 17.08
CA LEU A 59 36.05 -21.27 17.63
C LEU A 59 37.41 -21.17 16.90
N ASP A 60 37.84 -22.22 16.20
CA ASP A 60 39.07 -22.18 15.38
C ASP A 60 38.82 -21.42 14.06
N VAL A 61 37.59 -21.45 13.57
CA VAL A 61 37.15 -20.67 12.40
C VAL A 61 36.94 -19.21 12.81
N TYR A 62 36.41 -18.96 14.01
CA TYR A 62 36.15 -17.63 14.56
C TYR A 62 36.97 -17.33 15.82
N PRO A 63 38.28 -17.07 15.71
CA PRO A 63 39.17 -16.92 16.87
C PRO A 63 38.85 -15.72 17.78
N ASN A 64 38.12 -14.73 17.25
CA ASN A 64 37.67 -13.56 18.02
C ASN A 64 36.32 -13.77 18.71
N MET A 65 35.64 -14.89 18.48
CA MET A 65 34.34 -15.20 19.05
C MET A 65 34.51 -15.96 20.36
N LYS A 66 33.79 -15.55 21.40
CA LYS A 66 33.72 -16.31 22.66
C LYS A 66 32.65 -17.38 22.57
N GLU A 67 32.82 -18.47 23.32
CA GLU A 67 31.85 -19.56 23.41
C GLU A 67 30.44 -19.05 23.79
N THR A 68 30.36 -18.12 24.74
CA THR A 68 29.10 -17.49 25.20
C THR A 68 28.44 -16.57 24.16
N GLN A 69 29.08 -16.32 23.02
CA GLN A 69 28.55 -15.49 21.94
C GLN A 69 28.01 -16.33 20.78
N SER A 70 28.21 -17.65 20.80
CA SER A 70 27.70 -18.56 19.77
C SER A 70 26.40 -19.20 20.22
N THR A 71 25.33 -18.97 19.47
CA THR A 71 24.05 -19.67 19.62
C THR A 71 24.22 -21.16 19.38
N MET A 72 25.05 -21.58 18.42
CA MET A 72 25.33 -23.00 18.18
C MET A 72 25.99 -23.68 19.37
N LEU A 73 27.04 -23.09 19.96
CA LEU A 73 27.72 -23.67 21.12
C LEU A 73 26.84 -23.61 22.39
N SER A 74 26.07 -22.53 22.56
CA SER A 74 25.13 -22.40 23.67
C SER A 74 23.98 -23.41 23.56
N SER A 75 23.45 -23.62 22.35
CA SER A 75 22.44 -24.65 22.06
C SER A 75 22.98 -26.06 22.28
N LEU A 76 24.23 -26.31 21.90
CA LEU A 76 24.91 -27.59 22.12
C LEU A 76 25.08 -27.92 23.61
N LYS A 77 25.33 -26.90 24.43
CA LYS A 77 25.54 -27.06 25.87
C LYS A 77 24.23 -27.18 26.65
N ASP A 78 23.28 -26.29 26.37
CA ASP A 78 22.09 -26.08 27.20
C ASP A 78 20.82 -26.72 26.58
N GLY A 79 20.89 -27.20 25.33
CA GLY A 79 19.73 -27.76 24.62
C GLY A 79 18.65 -26.74 24.26
N VAL A 80 19.00 -25.46 24.22
CA VAL A 80 18.07 -24.35 23.96
C VAL A 80 17.97 -24.06 22.47
N GLU A 81 16.75 -23.83 22.00
CA GLU A 81 16.47 -23.32 20.65
C GLU A 81 16.53 -21.79 20.61
N TYR A 82 17.13 -21.25 19.55
CA TYR A 82 17.16 -19.82 19.28
C TYR A 82 16.40 -19.58 17.98
N ILE A 83 15.24 -18.93 18.04
CA ILE A 83 14.39 -18.71 16.85
C ILE A 83 14.50 -17.26 16.41
N GLY A 84 14.94 -17.03 15.17
CA GLY A 84 15.07 -15.69 14.60
C GLY A 84 16.01 -14.77 15.39
N HIS A 85 16.99 -15.35 16.09
CA HIS A 85 18.00 -14.64 16.84
C HIS A 85 18.85 -13.79 15.88
N TYR A 86 19.42 -12.70 16.39
CA TYR A 86 20.23 -11.81 15.56
C TYR A 86 21.47 -11.40 16.26
N GLN A 87 22.53 -11.34 15.47
CA GLN A 87 23.82 -10.91 15.90
C GLN A 87 24.52 -10.11 14.80
N ILE A 88 25.40 -9.22 15.25
CA ILE A 88 26.38 -8.58 14.39
C ILE A 88 27.72 -9.17 14.76
N TYR A 89 28.41 -9.75 13.77
CA TYR A 89 29.78 -10.20 13.92
C TYR A 89 30.63 -9.66 12.79
N TYR A 90 31.94 -9.74 12.96
CA TYR A 90 32.90 -9.38 11.92
C TYR A 90 33.39 -10.66 11.25
N ASN A 91 33.23 -10.72 9.94
CA ASN A 91 33.68 -11.85 9.15
C ASN A 91 35.21 -11.84 8.93
N ALA A 92 35.76 -12.84 8.23
CA ALA A 92 37.20 -12.97 7.97
C ALA A 92 37.82 -11.74 7.29
N ARG A 93 37.01 -10.98 6.56
CA ARG A 93 37.41 -9.77 5.81
C ARG A 93 37.33 -8.50 6.66
N GLY A 94 36.98 -8.61 7.95
CA GLY A 94 36.75 -7.47 8.83
C GLY A 94 35.48 -6.69 8.51
N GLN A 95 34.56 -7.27 7.73
CA GLN A 95 33.28 -6.64 7.40
C GLN A 95 32.26 -7.01 8.48
N ALA A 96 31.50 -6.02 8.96
CA ALA A 96 30.35 -6.27 9.82
C ALA A 96 29.26 -6.99 9.01
N VAL A 97 28.78 -8.11 9.54
CA VAL A 97 27.72 -8.93 8.97
C VAL A 97 26.50 -8.85 9.88
N ASP A 98 25.39 -8.34 9.32
CA ASP A 98 24.08 -8.40 9.94
C ASP A 98 23.43 -9.75 9.66
N TYR A 99 23.32 -10.60 10.69
CA TYR A 99 22.87 -11.98 10.53
C TYR A 99 21.70 -12.29 11.44
N GLN A 100 20.60 -12.74 10.83
CA GLN A 100 19.44 -13.29 11.56
C GLN A 100 19.34 -14.78 11.29
N HIS A 101 19.24 -15.59 12.35
CA HIS A 101 19.32 -17.03 12.25
C HIS A 101 18.46 -17.76 13.27
N THR A 102 18.14 -19.01 12.95
CA THR A 102 17.49 -19.96 13.83
C THR A 102 18.45 -21.11 14.08
N THR A 103 18.70 -21.40 15.35
CA THR A 103 19.56 -22.49 15.82
C THR A 103 18.72 -23.51 16.58
N ALA A 104 18.86 -24.79 16.23
CA ALA A 104 18.13 -25.87 16.87
C ALA A 104 19.05 -27.09 17.17
N PRO A 105 18.94 -27.69 18.36
CA PRO A 105 19.66 -28.93 18.66
C PRO A 105 19.06 -30.10 17.88
N LEU A 106 19.94 -31.03 17.49
CA LEU A 106 19.60 -32.28 16.80
C LEU A 106 19.71 -33.42 17.79
N TYR A 107 18.70 -34.30 17.83
CA TYR A 107 18.67 -35.47 18.71
C TYR A 107 18.64 -36.76 17.89
N SER A 108 19.28 -37.81 18.41
CA SER A 108 19.18 -39.16 17.86
C SER A 108 17.81 -39.77 18.13
N SER A 109 17.55 -40.90 17.48
CA SER A 109 16.40 -41.77 17.76
C SER A 109 16.30 -42.21 19.24
N GLN A 110 17.42 -42.19 19.96
CA GLN A 110 17.54 -42.56 21.38
C GLN A 110 17.42 -41.35 22.32
N GLY A 111 17.22 -40.13 21.79
CA GLY A 111 17.08 -38.91 22.57
C GLY A 111 18.39 -38.26 23.02
N ASN A 112 19.55 -38.74 22.55
CA ASN A 112 20.84 -38.11 22.83
C ASN A 112 21.06 -36.96 21.85
N MET A 113 21.60 -35.82 22.31
CA MET A 113 21.94 -34.72 21.41
C MET A 113 23.14 -35.11 20.55
N ILE A 114 22.99 -35.02 19.22
CA ILE A 114 24.01 -35.45 18.24
C ILE A 114 24.66 -34.29 17.48
N GLY A 115 24.13 -33.08 17.63
CA GLY A 115 24.66 -31.88 16.99
C GLY A 115 23.69 -30.71 17.08
N VAL A 116 24.01 -29.65 16.34
CA VAL A 116 23.18 -28.44 16.26
C VAL A 116 23.17 -27.96 14.81
N ILE A 117 21.99 -27.57 14.31
CA ILE A 117 21.81 -26.95 13.00
C ILE A 117 21.51 -25.47 13.16
N GLU A 118 22.06 -24.67 12.27
CA GLU A 118 21.75 -23.25 12.16
C GLU A 118 21.44 -22.89 10.71
N ILE A 119 20.38 -22.12 10.52
CA ILE A 119 20.00 -21.53 9.23
C ILE A 119 19.72 -20.04 9.42
N GLY A 120 20.22 -19.20 8.54
CA GLY A 120 20.05 -17.77 8.67
C GLY A 120 19.97 -17.00 7.37
N ARG A 121 19.98 -15.66 7.49
CA ARG A 121 19.87 -14.71 6.39
C ARG A 121 20.78 -13.51 6.63
N ASN A 122 21.43 -13.06 5.56
CA ASN A 122 22.19 -11.81 5.56
C ASN A 122 21.24 -10.62 5.40
N MET A 123 21.18 -9.76 6.42
CA MET A 123 20.34 -8.57 6.44
C MET A 123 21.07 -7.29 6.00
N SER A 124 22.39 -7.37 5.76
CA SER A 124 23.26 -6.21 5.48
C SER A 124 22.87 -5.48 4.18
N GLY A 125 22.42 -6.22 3.15
CA GLY A 125 22.03 -5.66 1.85
C GLY A 125 20.71 -4.89 1.89
N VAL A 126 19.70 -5.44 2.57
CA VAL A 126 18.39 -4.80 2.75
C VAL A 126 18.55 -3.46 3.48
N ARG A 127 19.47 -3.41 4.43
CA ARG A 127 19.68 -2.24 5.27
C ARG A 127 20.39 -1.07 4.58
N ARG A 128 21.41 -1.32 3.74
CA ARG A 128 22.03 -0.25 2.93
C ARG A 128 21.04 0.39 1.96
N LEU A 129 20.18 -0.43 1.34
CA LEU A 129 19.13 0.09 0.46
C LEU A 129 18.12 0.95 1.24
N GLN A 130 17.80 0.57 2.47
CA GLN A 130 16.91 1.34 3.35
C GLN A 130 17.50 2.70 3.75
N GLU A 131 18.76 2.73 4.18
CA GLU A 131 19.45 3.98 4.54
C GLU A 131 19.55 4.92 3.34
N GLN A 132 19.87 4.38 2.16
CA GLN A 132 19.88 5.14 0.91
C GLN A 132 18.51 5.71 0.56
N VAL A 133 17.41 4.97 0.77
CA VAL A 133 16.05 5.48 0.49
C VAL A 133 15.67 6.60 1.45
N VAL A 134 16.03 6.50 2.72
CA VAL A 134 15.78 7.56 3.73
C VAL A 134 16.59 8.81 3.41
N GLU A 135 17.89 8.65 3.13
CA GLU A 135 18.78 9.75 2.79
C GLU A 135 18.39 10.42 1.47
N LEU A 136 18.04 9.62 0.45
CA LEU A 136 17.59 10.13 -0.84
C LEU A 136 16.27 10.89 -0.71
N ASN A 137 15.31 10.38 0.07
CA ASN A 137 14.08 11.12 0.36
C ASN A 137 14.40 12.45 1.05
N HIS A 138 15.26 12.44 2.07
CA HIS A 138 15.68 13.68 2.74
C HIS A 138 16.30 14.69 1.75
N LEU A 139 17.20 14.23 0.86
CA LEU A 139 17.83 15.09 -0.15
C LEU A 139 16.83 15.61 -1.19
N LEU A 140 15.90 14.77 -1.64
CA LEU A 140 14.83 15.17 -2.57
C LEU A 140 13.91 16.23 -1.96
N TYR A 141 13.52 16.07 -0.69
CA TYR A 141 12.68 17.05 0.00
C TYR A 141 13.45 18.32 0.41
N ALA A 142 14.75 18.21 0.70
CA ALA A 142 15.60 19.36 1.02
C ALA A 142 15.99 20.19 -0.22
N GLN A 143 16.13 19.55 -1.38
CA GLN A 143 16.49 20.20 -2.65
C GLN A 143 15.29 20.60 -3.50
N SER A 144 14.05 20.27 -3.11
CA SER A 144 12.85 20.72 -3.83
C SER A 144 12.59 22.23 -3.60
N HIS A 145 13.51 23.08 -4.06
CA HIS A 145 13.19 24.40 -4.59
C HIS A 145 12.46 24.26 -5.95
N GLU A 146 11.52 23.31 -6.06
CA GLU A 146 10.69 23.21 -7.25
C GLU A 146 9.79 24.43 -7.32
N LYS A 147 9.82 25.10 -8.48
CA LYS A 147 8.93 26.19 -8.83
C LYS A 147 7.49 25.75 -8.57
N HIS A 148 6.92 26.34 -7.53
CA HIS A 148 5.61 26.09 -6.94
C HIS A 148 4.54 25.62 -7.95
N HIS A 149 3.99 24.43 -7.73
CA HIS A 149 2.68 24.10 -8.30
C HIS A 149 1.63 24.89 -7.52
N ALA A 150 1.16 26.00 -8.11
CA ALA A 150 0.08 26.79 -7.55
C ALA A 150 -1.21 25.93 -7.47
N ILE A 151 -2.03 26.16 -6.46
CA ILE A 151 -3.37 25.56 -6.41
C ILE A 151 -4.23 26.33 -7.40
N ILE A 152 -4.58 25.68 -8.51
CA ILE A 152 -5.37 26.25 -9.60
C ILE A 152 -6.83 25.90 -9.37
N THR A 153 -7.67 26.93 -9.28
CA THR A 153 -9.11 26.78 -9.04
C THR A 153 -9.87 28.08 -9.32
N GLU A 154 -11.11 27.95 -9.79
CA GLU A 154 -12.12 29.00 -9.83
C GLU A 154 -13.28 28.70 -8.86
N ASN A 155 -13.30 27.50 -8.27
CA ASN A 155 -14.35 27.07 -7.37
C ASN A 155 -14.31 27.82 -6.02
N ALA A 156 -15.47 28.36 -5.61
CA ALA A 156 -15.60 29.18 -4.41
C ALA A 156 -15.23 28.44 -3.11
N GLU A 157 -15.56 27.15 -2.98
CA GLU A 157 -15.22 26.34 -1.80
C GLU A 157 -13.71 26.11 -1.72
N MET A 158 -13.06 25.83 -2.87
CA MET A 158 -11.61 25.66 -2.91
C MET A 158 -10.86 26.97 -2.61
N LEU A 159 -11.34 28.10 -3.12
CA LEU A 159 -10.80 29.43 -2.78
C LEU A 159 -10.94 29.74 -1.28
N ALA A 160 -12.09 29.40 -0.68
CA ALA A 160 -12.30 29.53 0.76
C ALA A 160 -11.33 28.64 1.56
N ASN A 161 -11.08 27.41 1.10
CA ASN A 161 -10.08 26.52 1.70
C ASN A 161 -8.66 27.09 1.59
N ILE A 162 -8.27 27.71 0.47
CA ILE A 162 -6.96 28.37 0.32
C ILE A 162 -6.82 29.51 1.33
N ALA A 163 -7.85 30.35 1.48
CA ALA A 163 -7.85 31.43 2.47
C ALA A 163 -7.77 30.88 3.90
N LYS A 164 -8.51 29.81 4.20
CA LYS A 164 -8.47 29.13 5.50
C LYS A 164 -7.11 28.52 5.77
N ALA A 165 -6.48 27.87 4.79
CA ALA A 165 -5.13 27.31 4.89
C ALA A 165 -4.10 28.38 5.25
N LYS A 166 -4.15 29.54 4.58
CA LYS A 166 -3.28 30.70 4.90
C LYS A 166 -3.49 31.22 6.32
N ARG A 167 -4.74 31.27 6.81
CA ARG A 167 -5.02 31.66 8.21
C ARG A 167 -4.48 30.65 9.21
N LEU A 168 -4.65 29.35 8.96
CA LEU A 168 -4.13 28.28 9.80
C LEU A 168 -2.59 28.28 9.81
N ALA A 169 -1.95 28.67 8.71
CA ALA A 169 -0.50 28.71 8.56
C ALA A 169 0.20 29.62 9.57
N VAL A 170 -0.43 30.73 9.98
CA VAL A 170 0.13 31.73 10.93
C VAL A 170 0.38 31.16 12.32
N SER A 171 -0.35 30.10 12.70
CA SER A 171 -0.22 29.42 13.99
C SER A 171 0.52 28.09 13.87
N ASN A 172 1.05 27.57 14.98
CA ASN A 172 1.73 26.26 15.03
C ASN A 172 0.77 25.09 15.34
N ILE A 173 -0.54 25.30 15.24
CA ILE A 173 -1.52 24.25 15.53
C ILE A 173 -1.43 23.11 14.49
N PRO A 174 -1.77 21.88 14.90
CA PRO A 174 -1.99 20.78 13.96
C PRO A 174 -3.11 21.10 12.95
N VAL A 175 -2.93 20.65 11.71
CA VAL A 175 -3.95 20.80 10.66
C VAL A 175 -4.25 19.44 10.04
N THR A 176 -5.53 19.12 9.91
CA THR A 176 -6.04 17.92 9.23
C THR A 176 -6.66 18.30 7.89
N ILE A 177 -6.24 17.63 6.82
CA ILE A 177 -6.75 17.80 5.45
C ILE A 177 -7.50 16.53 5.06
N VAL A 178 -8.79 16.64 4.79
CA VAL A 178 -9.63 15.51 4.38
C VAL A 178 -10.07 15.71 2.95
N GLY A 179 -9.92 14.70 2.12
CA GLY A 179 -10.40 14.73 0.74
C GLY A 179 -9.94 13.50 -0.03
N GLU A 180 -10.73 13.10 -1.02
CA GLU A 180 -10.46 11.90 -1.82
C GLU A 180 -9.05 11.88 -2.42
N THR A 181 -8.57 10.70 -2.81
CA THR A 181 -7.28 10.55 -3.50
C THR A 181 -7.28 11.39 -4.78
N GLY A 182 -6.18 12.10 -5.03
CA GLY A 182 -6.03 12.97 -6.20
C GLY A 182 -6.70 14.36 -6.10
N THR A 183 -7.17 14.80 -4.92
CA THR A 183 -7.76 16.15 -4.75
C THR A 183 -6.74 17.28 -4.55
N GLY A 184 -5.46 16.95 -4.30
CA GLY A 184 -4.40 17.95 -4.09
C GLY A 184 -4.04 18.23 -2.62
N LYS A 185 -4.25 17.26 -1.71
CA LYS A 185 -3.94 17.40 -0.27
C LYS A 185 -2.50 17.83 0.02
N GLU A 186 -1.54 17.32 -0.75
CA GLU A 186 -0.12 17.70 -0.61
C GLU A 186 0.13 19.17 -0.98
N LEU A 187 -0.56 19.71 -1.99
CA LEU A 187 -0.44 21.13 -2.34
C LEU A 187 -0.92 22.03 -1.19
N PHE A 188 -1.97 21.61 -0.49
CA PHE A 188 -2.44 22.31 0.71
C PHE A 188 -1.48 22.20 1.89
N SER A 189 -0.85 21.05 2.13
CA SER A 189 0.14 20.92 3.21
C SER A 189 1.38 21.78 2.96
N ARG A 190 1.84 21.84 1.70
CA ARG A 190 2.93 22.73 1.27
C ARG A 190 2.54 24.20 1.38
N LEU A 191 1.33 24.58 0.96
CA LEU A 191 0.82 25.96 1.13
C LEU A 191 0.83 26.39 2.60
N ILE A 192 0.34 25.52 3.50
CA ILE A 192 0.32 25.81 4.95
C ILE A 192 1.74 25.99 5.48
N HIS A 193 2.70 25.15 5.08
CA HIS A 193 4.09 25.29 5.49
C HIS A 193 4.73 26.58 4.96
N GLN A 194 4.58 26.86 3.67
CA GLN A 194 5.14 28.05 3.00
C GLN A 194 4.59 29.37 3.57
N CYS A 195 3.32 29.38 4.00
CA CYS A 195 2.70 30.56 4.61
C CYS A 195 2.92 30.64 6.14
N SER A 196 3.72 29.74 6.73
CA SER A 196 3.96 29.69 8.17
C SER A 196 5.27 30.36 8.58
N LYS A 197 5.45 30.56 9.90
CA LYS A 197 6.72 31.00 10.47
C LYS A 197 7.87 30.00 10.30
N ARG A 198 7.58 28.80 9.79
CA ARG A 198 8.53 27.71 9.56
C ARG A 198 8.83 27.51 8.07
N ALA A 199 8.49 28.45 7.20
CA ALA A 199 8.67 28.32 5.75
C ALA A 199 10.12 28.06 5.32
N ASP A 200 11.09 28.60 6.06
CA ASP A 200 12.53 28.38 5.83
C ASP A 200 13.10 27.18 6.61
N LYS A 201 12.23 26.36 7.22
CA LYS A 201 12.60 25.18 8.01
C LYS A 201 12.26 23.90 7.25
N PRO A 202 12.77 22.74 7.68
CA PRO A 202 12.50 21.47 6.97
C PRO A 202 11.00 21.19 6.84
N PHE A 203 10.60 20.76 5.64
CA PHE A 203 9.31 20.14 5.38
C PHE A 203 9.55 18.68 5.02
N ILE A 204 9.15 17.77 5.89
CA ILE A 204 9.30 16.33 5.67
C ILE A 204 7.93 15.74 5.41
N ALA A 205 7.78 14.96 4.35
CA ALA A 205 6.56 14.25 4.03
C ALA A 205 6.74 12.74 4.24
N LEU A 206 5.76 12.11 4.88
CA LEU A 206 5.67 10.67 5.08
C LEU A 206 4.32 10.18 4.58
N ASN A 207 4.33 9.36 3.53
CA ASN A 207 3.14 8.63 3.11
C ASN A 207 3.05 7.34 3.95
N CYS A 208 2.02 7.25 4.80
CA CYS A 208 1.84 6.15 5.73
C CYS A 208 1.33 4.87 5.06
N GLY A 209 0.73 4.97 3.86
CA GLY A 209 0.29 3.82 3.06
C GLY A 209 1.38 3.19 2.19
N ALA A 210 2.49 3.91 1.97
CA ALA A 210 3.57 3.46 1.08
C ALA A 210 4.57 2.50 1.77
N LEU A 211 4.56 2.41 3.10
CA LEU A 211 5.53 1.64 3.87
C LEU A 211 4.85 0.52 4.69
N PRO A 212 5.50 -0.65 4.84
CA PRO A 212 5.10 -1.66 5.81
C PRO A 212 5.00 -1.08 7.24
N PRO A 213 4.09 -1.57 8.10
CA PRO A 213 3.89 -1.07 9.47
C PRO A 213 5.16 -0.92 10.31
N THR A 214 6.06 -1.91 10.26
CA THR A 214 7.33 -1.90 11.00
C THR A 214 8.29 -0.82 10.51
N LEU A 215 8.22 -0.47 9.21
CA LEU A 215 9.04 0.58 8.62
C LEU A 215 8.46 1.98 8.84
N VAL A 216 7.13 2.12 8.93
CA VAL A 216 6.51 3.40 9.32
C VAL A 216 7.02 3.83 10.69
N GLU A 217 7.10 2.88 11.62
CA GLU A 217 7.57 3.13 12.97
C GLU A 217 9.05 3.58 13.01
N SER A 218 9.96 2.80 12.41
CA SER A 218 11.39 3.13 12.39
C SER A 218 11.67 4.43 11.64
N THR A 219 10.94 4.71 10.56
CA THR A 219 11.08 5.95 9.78
C THR A 219 10.62 7.16 10.58
N LEU A 220 9.51 7.05 11.32
CA LEU A 220 8.94 8.17 12.06
C LEU A 220 9.75 8.50 13.34
N PHE A 221 10.09 7.48 14.13
CA PHE A 221 10.70 7.64 15.46
C PHE A 221 12.21 7.38 15.49
N GLY A 222 12.78 6.78 14.46
CA GLY A 222 14.18 6.37 14.45
C GLY A 222 14.44 5.10 15.25
N THR A 223 15.64 4.56 15.12
CA THR A 223 16.04 3.30 15.74
C THR A 223 17.30 3.49 16.56
N MET A 224 17.43 2.71 17.63
CA MET A 224 18.71 2.48 18.30
C MET A 224 19.22 1.09 18.01
N ARG A 225 20.54 0.91 18.12
CA ARG A 225 21.16 -0.40 18.02
C ARG A 225 20.52 -1.38 19.02
N GLY A 226 20.07 -2.53 18.54
CA GLY A 226 19.43 -3.55 19.37
C GLY A 226 17.93 -3.37 19.62
N ALA A 227 17.28 -2.40 18.97
CA ALA A 227 15.82 -2.24 19.03
C ALA A 227 15.04 -3.44 18.47
N TYR A 228 15.58 -4.01 17.40
CA TYR A 228 15.19 -5.27 16.81
C TYR A 228 16.44 -5.91 16.20
N THR A 229 16.28 -7.18 15.81
CA THR A 229 17.24 -7.95 15.04
C THR A 229 17.60 -7.25 13.71
N GLY A 230 18.70 -6.52 13.64
CA GLY A 230 19.07 -5.70 12.45
C GLY A 230 19.22 -4.22 12.73
N ALA A 231 18.80 -3.75 13.91
CA ALA A 231 18.68 -2.33 14.16
C ALA A 231 20.05 -1.69 14.38
N GLU A 232 20.32 -0.61 13.66
CA GLU A 232 21.36 0.36 13.98
C GLU A 232 20.76 1.69 14.40
N ASN A 233 21.64 2.60 14.81
CA ASN A 233 21.26 3.95 15.17
C ASN A 233 20.87 4.73 13.92
N SER A 234 19.59 5.09 13.80
CA SER A 234 19.08 5.96 12.73
C SER A 234 18.17 7.04 13.30
N GLN A 235 18.24 8.24 12.73
CA GLN A 235 17.37 9.35 13.08
C GLN A 235 15.99 9.17 12.45
N GLY A 236 14.94 9.41 13.23
CA GLY A 236 13.57 9.41 12.73
C GLY A 236 13.18 10.75 12.11
N TYR A 237 12.10 10.76 11.35
CA TYR A 237 11.55 11.97 10.73
C TYR A 237 11.12 13.02 11.77
N LEU A 238 10.72 12.61 12.97
CA LEU A 238 10.46 13.55 14.06
C LEU A 238 11.72 14.31 14.50
N GLU A 239 12.89 13.68 14.42
CA GLU A 239 14.17 14.31 14.73
C GLU A 239 14.63 15.21 13.58
N LEU A 240 14.55 14.69 12.35
CA LEU A 240 14.93 15.43 11.13
C LEU A 240 14.03 16.66 10.89
N ALA A 241 12.75 16.59 11.24
CA ALA A 241 11.80 17.68 11.11
C ALA A 241 11.81 18.67 12.29
N ASN A 242 12.76 18.55 13.23
CA ASN A 242 12.81 19.41 14.41
C ASN A 242 12.88 20.90 14.03
N GLY A 243 11.99 21.72 14.60
CA GLY A 243 11.80 23.13 14.26
C GLY A 243 11.04 23.38 12.95
N GLY A 244 10.71 22.33 12.19
CA GLY A 244 10.05 22.37 10.89
C GLY A 244 8.62 21.83 10.90
N THR A 245 8.20 21.25 9.79
CA THR A 245 6.87 20.66 9.59
C THR A 245 7.01 19.21 9.13
N LEU A 246 6.22 18.32 9.72
CA LEU A 246 6.03 16.95 9.27
C LEU A 246 4.61 16.80 8.69
N PHE A 247 4.53 16.40 7.43
CA PHE A 247 3.31 16.07 6.73
C PHE A 247 3.11 14.54 6.72
N LEU A 248 2.00 14.09 7.31
CA LEU A 248 1.59 12.69 7.37
C LEU A 248 0.48 12.48 6.34
N ASP A 249 0.82 11.95 5.16
CA ASP A 249 -0.17 11.60 4.15
C ASP A 249 -0.74 10.20 4.42
N GLU A 250 -2.01 10.02 4.06
CA GLU A 250 -2.79 8.79 4.31
C GLU A 250 -2.70 8.33 5.78
N LEU A 251 -2.93 9.22 6.75
CA LEU A 251 -2.88 8.88 8.18
C LEU A 251 -3.81 7.70 8.53
N ASN A 252 -4.91 7.54 7.79
CA ASN A 252 -5.85 6.43 7.95
C ASN A 252 -5.31 5.05 7.52
N ALA A 253 -4.11 5.00 6.93
CA ALA A 253 -3.34 3.77 6.69
C ALA A 253 -2.32 3.50 7.82
N MET A 254 -2.12 4.44 8.76
CA MET A 254 -1.21 4.26 9.88
C MET A 254 -1.74 3.19 10.86
N PRO A 255 -0.92 2.20 11.27
CA PRO A 255 -1.29 1.22 12.28
C PRO A 255 -1.76 1.84 13.60
N ILE A 256 -2.71 1.20 14.28
CA ILE A 256 -3.36 1.76 15.49
C ILE A 256 -2.37 1.91 16.66
N GLU A 257 -1.38 1.04 16.73
CA GLU A 257 -0.29 1.07 17.71
C GLU A 257 0.58 2.33 17.51
N MET A 258 0.79 2.73 16.25
CA MET A 258 1.54 3.94 15.88
C MET A 258 0.78 5.22 16.17
N GLN A 259 -0.54 5.19 15.98
CA GLN A 259 -1.39 6.31 16.36
C GLN A 259 -1.28 6.64 17.86
N SER A 260 -1.09 5.63 18.72
CA SER A 260 -0.88 5.83 20.16
C SER A 260 0.46 6.50 20.48
N LYS A 261 1.53 6.17 19.76
CA LYS A 261 2.85 6.82 19.92
C LYS A 261 2.83 8.26 19.39
N LEU A 262 2.19 8.48 18.24
CA LEU A 262 2.00 9.81 17.69
C LEU A 262 1.18 10.71 18.61
N LEU A 263 0.15 10.17 19.26
CA LEU A 263 -0.64 10.91 20.26
C LEU A 263 0.22 11.39 21.43
N ARG A 264 1.09 10.53 21.98
CA ARG A 264 2.04 10.92 23.04
C ARG A 264 2.97 12.03 22.59
N PHE A 265 3.52 11.92 21.38
CA PHE A 265 4.35 12.98 20.79
C PHE A 265 3.59 14.32 20.66
N LEU A 266 2.33 14.29 20.22
CA LEU A 266 1.49 15.51 20.10
C LEU A 266 1.14 16.15 21.44
N GLN A 267 1.20 15.39 22.54
CA GLN A 267 0.95 15.88 23.89
C GLN A 267 2.21 16.50 24.48
N ASP A 268 3.31 15.75 24.48
CA ASP A 268 4.50 16.06 25.28
C ASP A 268 5.67 16.63 24.45
N LYS A 269 5.57 16.60 23.11
CA LYS A 269 6.68 16.90 22.18
C LYS A 269 7.92 16.04 22.41
N THR A 270 7.72 14.89 23.04
CA THR A 270 8.77 13.91 23.31
C THR A 270 8.43 12.57 22.71
N PHE A 271 9.46 11.83 22.30
CA PHE A 271 9.34 10.48 21.78
C PHE A 271 10.60 9.68 22.12
N TRP A 272 10.55 8.38 21.89
CA TRP A 272 11.69 7.47 22.06
C TRP A 272 11.99 6.86 20.70
N ARG A 273 13.28 6.76 20.38
CA ARG A 273 13.71 5.84 19.32
C ARG A 273 13.33 4.42 19.70
N LEU A 274 13.16 3.58 18.70
CA LEU A 274 12.90 2.16 18.91
C LEU A 274 14.11 1.58 19.65
N GLY A 275 13.87 0.79 20.71
CA GLY A 275 14.92 0.28 21.59
C GLY A 275 15.60 1.33 22.48
N GLY A 276 15.21 2.59 22.37
CA GLY A 276 15.79 3.69 23.11
C GLY A 276 15.23 3.84 24.51
N GLN A 277 16.10 4.18 25.47
CA GLN A 277 15.70 4.44 26.86
C GLN A 277 15.63 5.94 27.19
N GLN A 278 16.17 6.80 26.33
CA GLN A 278 16.17 8.24 26.54
C GLN A 278 15.08 8.93 25.71
N PRO A 279 14.27 9.82 26.33
CA PRO A 279 13.33 10.64 25.59
C PRO A 279 14.08 11.69 24.76
N ILE A 280 13.59 11.92 23.55
CA ILE A 280 14.04 12.96 22.63
C ILE A 280 12.94 13.99 22.51
N HIS A 281 13.27 15.26 22.74
CA HIS A 281 12.36 16.37 22.53
C HIS A 281 12.49 16.91 21.10
N SER A 282 11.38 17.12 20.41
CA SER A 282 11.36 17.72 19.07
C SER A 282 10.14 18.62 18.87
N ASP A 283 10.40 19.86 18.46
CA ASP A 283 9.35 20.83 18.16
C ASP A 283 8.95 20.74 16.68
N VAL A 284 8.07 19.79 16.37
CA VAL A 284 7.54 19.60 15.01
C VAL A 284 6.08 20.06 14.92
N ARG A 285 5.76 20.79 13.85
CA ARG A 285 4.38 21.07 13.45
C ARG A 285 3.85 19.90 12.63
N ILE A 286 2.70 19.37 13.00
CA ILE A 286 2.09 18.24 12.31
C ILE A 286 1.00 18.73 11.36
N ILE A 287 1.03 18.27 10.11
CA ILE A 287 -0.07 18.35 9.16
C ILE A 287 -0.44 16.92 8.78
N ALA A 288 -1.69 16.52 8.94
CA ALA A 288 -2.16 15.18 8.60
C ALA A 288 -3.14 15.23 7.43
N ALA A 289 -3.12 14.22 6.58
CA ALA A 289 -4.06 14.06 5.48
C ALA A 289 -4.75 12.68 5.53
N MET A 290 -6.03 12.64 5.15
CA MET A 290 -6.83 11.42 5.05
C MET A 290 -7.68 11.44 3.78
N ASN A 291 -7.90 10.27 3.18
CA ASN A 291 -8.75 10.13 2.00
C ASN A 291 -10.21 9.75 2.32
N GLU A 292 -10.51 9.43 3.57
CA GLU A 292 -11.84 9.05 4.06
C GLU A 292 -12.30 9.98 5.18
N ALA A 293 -13.62 10.05 5.39
CA ALA A 293 -14.19 10.85 6.46
C ALA A 293 -13.77 10.33 7.84
N PRO A 294 -13.26 11.19 8.76
CA PRO A 294 -12.80 10.75 10.08
C PRO A 294 -13.85 10.00 10.90
N ALA A 295 -15.13 10.39 10.80
CA ALA A 295 -16.22 9.72 11.48
C ALA A 295 -16.36 8.24 11.08
N ARG A 296 -16.18 7.93 9.78
CA ARG A 296 -16.19 6.53 9.29
C ARG A 296 -14.97 5.77 9.76
N LEU A 297 -13.79 6.39 9.72
CA LEU A 297 -12.55 5.78 10.17
C LEU A 297 -12.57 5.42 11.66
N ILE A 298 -13.15 6.28 12.49
CA ILE A 298 -13.35 6.02 13.92
C ILE A 298 -14.33 4.86 14.13
N GLN A 299 -15.46 4.85 13.40
CA GLN A 299 -16.45 3.77 13.47
C GLN A 299 -15.86 2.41 13.04
N GLN A 300 -14.91 2.41 12.11
CA GLN A 300 -14.19 1.22 11.64
C GLN A 300 -12.97 0.85 12.50
N GLU A 301 -12.74 1.54 13.62
CA GLU A 301 -11.57 1.35 14.50
C GLU A 301 -10.20 1.54 13.79
N ARG A 302 -10.21 2.20 12.64
CA ARG A 302 -8.99 2.54 11.86
C ARG A 302 -8.36 3.86 12.29
N LEU A 303 -9.05 4.65 13.10
CA LEU A 303 -8.56 5.92 13.64
C LEU A 303 -8.95 6.05 15.11
N ARG A 304 -7.97 6.31 15.99
CA ARG A 304 -8.26 6.56 17.40
C ARG A 304 -8.93 7.93 17.58
N PRO A 305 -10.05 8.02 18.31
CA PRO A 305 -10.79 9.27 18.48
C PRO A 305 -9.97 10.34 19.22
N ASP A 306 -9.18 9.95 20.22
CA ASP A 306 -8.31 10.85 20.98
C ASP A 306 -7.18 11.46 20.13
N LEU A 307 -6.55 10.67 19.26
CA LEU A 307 -5.61 11.17 18.25
C LEU A 307 -6.30 12.16 17.31
N PHE A 308 -7.47 11.80 16.79
CA PHE A 308 -8.22 12.68 15.89
C PHE A 308 -8.53 14.01 16.56
N TYR A 309 -9.03 14.03 17.79
CA TYR A 309 -9.33 15.28 18.50
C TYR A 309 -8.09 16.15 18.73
N ARG A 310 -6.91 15.55 18.91
CA ARG A 310 -5.65 16.31 19.05
C ARG A 310 -5.15 16.89 17.73
N LEU A 311 -5.40 16.20 16.62
CA LEU A 311 -5.05 16.66 15.27
C LEU A 311 -6.07 17.66 14.70
N ASN A 312 -7.35 17.52 15.05
CA ASN A 312 -8.46 18.27 14.49
C ASN A 312 -8.65 19.66 15.11
N VAL A 313 -7.55 20.42 15.24
CA VAL A 313 -7.61 21.83 15.69
C VAL A 313 -7.90 22.75 14.50
N GLY A 314 -7.24 22.51 13.36
CA GLY A 314 -7.59 23.10 12.08
C GLY A 314 -8.00 22.02 11.08
N MET A 315 -9.18 22.14 10.47
CA MET A 315 -9.66 21.16 9.47
C MET A 315 -9.90 21.81 8.11
N LEU A 316 -9.39 21.20 7.06
CA LEU A 316 -9.70 21.53 5.66
C LEU A 316 -10.38 20.32 5.01
N ILE A 317 -11.50 20.55 4.33
CA ILE A 317 -12.20 19.50 3.58
C ILE A 317 -12.12 19.90 2.12
N LEU A 318 -11.42 19.10 1.32
CA LEU A 318 -11.23 19.37 -0.10
C LEU A 318 -12.36 18.72 -0.91
N PRO A 319 -13.13 19.50 -1.68
CA PRO A 319 -14.17 18.93 -2.53
C PRO A 319 -13.56 18.06 -3.64
N PRO A 320 -14.20 16.93 -3.97
CA PRO A 320 -13.81 16.13 -5.12
C PRO A 320 -14.03 16.91 -6.42
N LEU A 321 -13.32 16.54 -7.48
CA LEU A 321 -13.36 17.24 -8.78
C LEU A 321 -14.77 17.34 -9.37
N ARG A 322 -15.60 16.31 -9.17
CA ARG A 322 -17.02 16.30 -9.58
C ARG A 322 -17.89 17.36 -8.89
N ALA A 323 -17.48 17.90 -7.75
CA ALA A 323 -18.17 18.97 -7.04
C ALA A 323 -17.65 20.37 -7.42
N ARG A 324 -16.66 20.44 -8.33
CA ARG A 324 -16.05 21.68 -8.84
C ARG A 324 -15.88 21.62 -10.37
N PRO A 325 -16.97 21.51 -11.14
CA PRO A 325 -16.89 21.33 -12.58
C PRO A 325 -16.23 22.51 -13.30
N GLU A 326 -16.22 23.70 -12.70
CA GLU A 326 -15.56 24.91 -13.22
C GLU A 326 -14.04 24.71 -13.32
N ASP A 327 -13.47 23.92 -12.39
CA ASP A 327 -12.04 23.64 -12.36
C ASP A 327 -11.63 22.65 -13.47
N ILE A 328 -12.55 21.85 -14.04
CA ILE A 328 -12.18 20.77 -14.98
C ILE A 328 -11.55 21.35 -16.26
N PRO A 329 -12.17 22.31 -16.99
CA PRO A 329 -11.54 22.89 -18.18
C PRO A 329 -10.30 23.72 -17.84
N LEU A 330 -10.30 24.41 -16.70
CA LEU A 330 -9.18 25.22 -16.22
C LEU A 330 -7.93 24.35 -15.99
N LEU A 331 -8.07 23.27 -15.22
CA LEU A 331 -7.00 22.33 -14.94
C LEU A 331 -6.54 21.61 -16.20
N ALA A 332 -7.48 21.23 -17.09
CA ALA A 332 -7.13 20.58 -18.34
C ALA A 332 -6.26 21.47 -19.25
N ASN A 333 -6.61 22.76 -19.40
CA ASN A 333 -5.77 23.71 -20.13
C ASN A 333 -4.40 23.90 -19.46
N TYR A 334 -4.36 23.98 -18.13
CA TYR A 334 -3.10 24.02 -17.40
C TYR A 334 -2.21 22.81 -17.69
N PHE A 335 -2.77 21.59 -17.70
CA PHE A 335 -2.00 20.38 -18.03
C PHE A 335 -1.55 20.37 -19.49
N ILE A 336 -2.38 20.84 -20.43
CA ILE A 336 -1.97 21.00 -21.83
C ILE A 336 -0.75 21.90 -21.92
N ASP A 337 -0.79 23.07 -21.29
CA ASP A 337 0.35 24.01 -21.29
C ASP A 337 1.58 23.44 -20.58
N LYS A 338 1.37 22.73 -19.46
CA LYS A 338 2.44 22.08 -18.68
C LYS A 338 3.20 21.05 -19.51
N TYR A 339 2.50 20.20 -20.26
CA TYR A 339 3.07 19.07 -20.99
C TYR A 339 3.25 19.33 -22.49
N ARG A 340 2.95 20.54 -22.97
CA ARG A 340 3.02 20.90 -24.40
C ARG A 340 4.35 20.56 -25.06
N ARG A 341 5.47 20.74 -24.35
CA ARG A 341 6.83 20.48 -24.88
C ARG A 341 7.19 18.99 -24.92
N GLU A 342 6.48 18.17 -24.17
CA GLU A 342 6.72 16.73 -24.06
C GLU A 342 5.84 15.95 -25.05
N ALA A 343 4.78 16.58 -25.57
CA ALA A 343 3.90 16.00 -26.56
C ALA A 343 4.54 15.99 -27.97
N PRO A 344 4.26 14.97 -28.81
CA PRO A 344 4.76 14.92 -30.19
C PRO A 344 4.18 16.00 -31.11
N GLN A 345 2.96 16.47 -30.80
CA GLN A 345 2.21 17.46 -31.57
C GLN A 345 2.06 18.76 -30.78
N ASP A 346 1.92 19.87 -31.50
CA ASP A 346 1.66 21.19 -30.91
C ASP A 346 0.19 21.34 -30.50
N ILE A 347 -0.12 20.88 -29.28
CA ILE A 347 -1.47 20.96 -28.71
C ILE A 347 -1.65 22.30 -27.98
N HIS A 348 -2.65 23.08 -28.41
CA HIS A 348 -3.00 24.36 -27.78
C HIS A 348 -4.49 24.42 -27.41
N GLY A 349 -4.78 24.10 -26.15
CA GLY A 349 -6.11 24.17 -25.57
C GLY A 349 -7.06 23.02 -25.94
N LEU A 350 -8.30 23.14 -25.50
CA LEU A 350 -9.36 22.13 -25.66
C LEU A 350 -10.32 22.49 -26.80
N SER A 351 -10.69 21.50 -27.60
CA SER A 351 -11.88 21.62 -28.45
C SER A 351 -13.16 21.56 -27.61
N GLU A 352 -14.27 22.08 -28.13
CA GLU A 352 -15.56 22.03 -27.43
C GLU A 352 -16.04 20.58 -27.21
N ALA A 353 -15.77 19.68 -28.16
CA ALA A 353 -16.09 18.26 -28.02
C ALA A 353 -15.31 17.60 -26.86
N ALA A 354 -14.00 17.85 -26.79
CA ALA A 354 -13.16 17.38 -25.68
C ALA A 354 -13.62 17.97 -24.34
N ARG A 355 -13.92 19.27 -24.29
CA ARG A 355 -14.41 19.95 -23.10
C ARG A 355 -15.71 19.33 -22.58
N MET A 356 -16.69 19.08 -23.45
CA MET A 356 -17.95 18.44 -23.07
C MET A 356 -17.74 17.00 -22.59
N ALA A 357 -16.82 16.25 -23.20
CA ALA A 357 -16.47 14.91 -22.76
C ALA A 357 -15.85 14.91 -21.34
N LEU A 358 -15.02 15.90 -21.00
CA LEU A 358 -14.45 16.05 -19.66
C LEU A 358 -15.51 16.38 -18.61
N LEU A 359 -16.44 17.29 -18.91
CA LEU A 359 -17.50 17.71 -17.99
C LEU A 359 -18.53 16.59 -17.71
N GLY A 360 -18.73 15.67 -18.66
CA GLY A 360 -19.66 14.56 -18.54
C GLY A 360 -19.18 13.39 -17.66
N ARG A 361 -17.94 13.42 -17.14
CA ARG A 361 -17.36 12.32 -16.36
C ARG A 361 -17.33 12.56 -14.85
N PRO A 362 -17.41 11.47 -14.03
CA PRO A 362 -17.45 11.57 -12.57
C PRO A 362 -16.08 11.74 -11.89
N TRP A 363 -14.97 11.49 -12.59
CA TRP A 363 -13.59 11.65 -12.08
C TRP A 363 -13.30 11.02 -10.71
N PRO A 364 -13.43 9.68 -10.54
CA PRO A 364 -13.16 9.01 -9.25
C PRO A 364 -11.72 9.20 -8.76
N GLY A 365 -10.72 9.31 -9.65
CA GLY A 365 -9.34 9.64 -9.31
C GLY A 365 -9.03 11.14 -9.27
N ASN A 366 -10.06 11.99 -9.28
CA ASN A 366 -9.98 13.45 -9.18
C ASN A 366 -8.97 14.07 -10.17
N VAL A 367 -8.13 15.00 -9.71
CA VAL A 367 -7.19 15.75 -10.55
C VAL A 367 -6.11 14.85 -11.14
N ARG A 368 -5.70 13.79 -10.42
CA ARG A 368 -4.70 12.84 -10.91
C ARG A 368 -5.20 12.05 -12.12
N MET A 369 -6.45 11.62 -12.08
CA MET A 369 -7.10 10.96 -13.23
C MET A 369 -7.27 11.93 -14.41
N LEU A 370 -7.66 13.19 -14.13
CA LEU A 370 -7.76 14.22 -15.15
C LEU A 370 -6.41 14.47 -15.84
N GLU A 371 -5.35 14.70 -15.06
CA GLU A 371 -3.99 14.91 -15.57
C GLU A 371 -3.55 13.76 -16.49
N ASN A 372 -3.66 12.52 -16.01
CA ASN A 372 -3.31 11.34 -16.80
C ASN A 372 -4.12 11.25 -18.10
N SER A 373 -5.42 11.54 -18.04
CA SER A 373 -6.30 11.50 -19.22
C SER A 373 -5.90 12.56 -20.24
N ILE A 374 -5.55 13.78 -19.80
CA ILE A 374 -5.10 14.86 -20.69
C ILE A 374 -3.76 14.51 -21.33
N VAL A 375 -2.77 14.10 -20.54
CA VAL A 375 -1.44 13.73 -21.04
C VAL A 375 -1.54 12.60 -22.06
N ARG A 376 -2.31 11.54 -21.74
CA ARG A 376 -2.56 10.43 -22.66
C ARG A 376 -3.21 10.90 -23.96
N SER A 377 -4.20 11.78 -23.86
CA SER A 377 -4.92 12.31 -25.03
C SER A 377 -4.01 13.16 -25.92
N MET A 378 -3.10 13.94 -25.34
CA MET A 378 -2.11 14.71 -26.08
C MET A 378 -1.14 13.82 -26.84
N ILE A 379 -0.68 12.73 -26.22
CA ILE A 379 0.25 11.76 -26.85
C ILE A 379 -0.43 11.02 -28.01
N MET A 380 -1.71 10.69 -27.87
CA MET A 380 -2.47 9.93 -28.87
C MET A 380 -2.99 10.79 -30.04
N GLN A 381 -2.90 12.11 -29.95
CA GLN A 381 -3.33 12.98 -31.03
C GLN A 381 -2.27 13.00 -32.14
N GLU A 382 -2.70 12.76 -33.39
CA GLU A 382 -1.80 12.66 -34.55
C GLU A 382 -1.55 14.00 -35.28
N THR A 383 -2.29 15.05 -34.93
CA THR A 383 -2.23 16.35 -35.62
C THR A 383 -2.06 17.50 -34.64
N ASP A 384 -1.31 18.54 -35.01
CA ASP A 384 -1.32 19.83 -34.31
C ASP A 384 -2.74 20.42 -34.18
N GLY A 385 -2.95 21.28 -33.17
CA GLY A 385 -4.22 21.98 -32.96
C GLY A 385 -4.78 21.89 -31.55
N MET A 386 -6.06 22.23 -31.38
CA MET A 386 -6.79 21.97 -30.14
C MET A 386 -6.91 20.47 -29.89
N LEU A 387 -6.95 20.06 -28.62
CA LEU A 387 -7.18 18.68 -28.22
C LEU A 387 -8.60 18.27 -28.64
N LYS A 388 -8.71 17.33 -29.58
CA LYS A 388 -9.98 16.95 -30.21
C LYS A 388 -10.76 15.90 -29.41
N ASN A 389 -10.06 14.86 -28.97
CA ASN A 389 -10.64 13.69 -28.33
C ASN A 389 -9.98 13.44 -26.97
N ILE A 390 -10.75 12.97 -26.00
CA ILE A 390 -10.23 12.54 -24.70
C ILE A 390 -10.16 11.01 -24.67
N VAL A 391 -8.96 10.49 -24.41
CA VAL A 391 -8.68 9.08 -24.24
C VAL A 391 -8.85 8.70 -22.78
N PHE A 392 -10.02 8.14 -22.47
CA PHE A 392 -10.28 7.49 -21.20
C PHE A 392 -9.79 6.04 -21.27
N GLU A 393 -8.98 5.62 -20.31
CA GLU A 393 -8.77 4.19 -20.10
C GLU A 393 -10.01 3.65 -19.37
N ASN A 394 -10.36 2.38 -19.59
CA ASN A 394 -11.42 1.71 -18.83
C ASN A 394 -10.93 1.44 -17.39
N GLU A 395 -10.64 2.51 -16.64
CA GLU A 395 -10.26 2.50 -15.21
C GLU A 395 -11.46 2.08 -14.31
N GLU A 396 -12.61 1.75 -14.90
CA GLU A 396 -13.77 1.12 -14.25
C GLU A 396 -13.66 -0.41 -14.11
N LEU A 397 -12.67 -1.06 -14.75
CA LEU A 397 -12.40 -2.48 -14.53
C LEU A 397 -11.54 -2.66 -13.25
N ASN A 398 -12.18 -3.08 -12.16
CA ASN A 398 -11.63 -3.56 -10.88
C ASN A 398 -11.33 -2.55 -9.75
N LEU A 399 -12.26 -1.64 -9.45
CA LEU A 399 -12.47 -1.24 -8.06
C LEU A 399 -13.86 -1.71 -7.66
N GLY A 400 -13.93 -2.82 -6.93
CA GLY A 400 -15.14 -3.52 -6.51
C GLY A 400 -16.09 -2.67 -5.68
N VAL A 401 -16.81 -1.77 -6.34
CA VAL A 401 -18.11 -1.29 -5.92
C VAL A 401 -19.10 -2.14 -6.71
N PRO A 402 -19.98 -2.92 -6.06
CA PRO A 402 -21.14 -3.45 -6.76
C PRO A 402 -21.91 -2.22 -7.22
N GLU A 403 -21.81 -1.89 -8.50
CA GLU A 403 -22.71 -0.92 -9.11
C GLU A 403 -24.12 -1.49 -8.93
N THR A 404 -24.88 -0.87 -8.02
CA THR A 404 -26.32 -0.91 -8.16
C THR A 404 -26.61 -0.29 -9.53
N PRO A 405 -27.24 -1.01 -10.45
CA PRO A 405 -27.52 -0.46 -11.76
C PRO A 405 -28.37 0.79 -11.56
N LYS A 406 -27.84 1.94 -11.96
CA LYS A 406 -28.67 3.13 -12.17
C LYS A 406 -29.70 2.75 -13.21
N VAL A 407 -30.92 2.51 -12.75
CA VAL A 407 -32.10 2.40 -13.58
C VAL A 407 -32.17 3.70 -14.37
N VAL A 408 -31.78 3.63 -15.64
CA VAL A 408 -32.16 4.61 -16.65
C VAL A 408 -33.68 4.59 -16.64
N GLY A 409 -34.27 5.67 -16.13
CA GLY A 409 -35.71 5.87 -16.13
C GLY A 409 -36.21 5.98 -17.57
N HIS A 410 -36.47 4.83 -18.19
CA HIS A 410 -37.63 4.74 -19.05
C HIS A 410 -38.83 4.60 -18.12
N THR A 411 -39.50 5.72 -17.90
CA THR A 411 -40.89 5.75 -17.46
C THR A 411 -41.72 4.95 -18.44
N ILE A 412 -41.82 3.64 -18.21
CA ILE A 412 -42.98 2.87 -18.64
C ILE A 412 -44.04 3.19 -17.59
N GLU A 413 -44.90 4.13 -17.92
CA GLU A 413 -46.18 4.31 -17.26
C GLU A 413 -46.89 2.95 -17.22
N THR A 414 -46.77 2.24 -16.10
CA THR A 414 -47.65 1.13 -15.78
C THR A 414 -48.47 1.58 -14.59
N ASP A 415 -49.72 1.86 -14.94
CA ASP A 415 -50.83 2.26 -14.11
C ASP A 415 -50.83 1.53 -12.76
N LEU A 416 -50.30 2.18 -11.71
CA LEU A 416 -50.26 1.67 -10.34
C LEU A 416 -51.62 1.87 -9.67
N ARG A 417 -52.65 1.25 -10.23
CA ARG A 417 -53.99 1.15 -9.62
C ARG A 417 -54.54 -0.26 -9.78
N GLN A 418 -54.30 -1.11 -8.78
CA GLN A 418 -55.32 -1.92 -8.07
C GLN A 418 -54.67 -3.03 -7.22
N ASP A 419 -55.25 -3.22 -6.04
CA ASP A 419 -55.05 -4.33 -5.10
C ASP A 419 -55.07 -5.69 -5.82
N SER A 420 -53.91 -6.15 -6.24
CA SER A 420 -53.73 -7.48 -6.80
C SER A 420 -52.75 -8.24 -5.92
N SER A 421 -53.13 -9.46 -5.52
CA SER A 421 -52.28 -10.32 -4.69
C SER A 421 -50.94 -10.55 -5.37
N LEU A 422 -49.91 -10.92 -4.57
CA LEU A 422 -48.59 -11.23 -5.10
C LEU A 422 -48.66 -12.27 -6.24
N GLU A 423 -49.56 -13.26 -6.13
CA GLU A 423 -49.76 -14.24 -7.19
C GLU A 423 -50.22 -13.62 -8.51
N ALA A 424 -51.12 -12.64 -8.47
CA ALA A 424 -51.64 -11.97 -9.67
C ALA A 424 -50.56 -11.11 -10.35
N ARG A 425 -49.72 -10.44 -9.56
CA ARG A 425 -48.60 -9.63 -10.07
C ARG A 425 -47.53 -10.51 -10.72
N VAL A 426 -47.15 -11.60 -10.05
CA VAL A 426 -46.20 -12.57 -10.62
C VAL A 426 -46.77 -13.21 -11.89
N ALA A 427 -48.05 -13.55 -11.91
CA ALA A 427 -48.70 -14.08 -13.11
C ALA A 427 -48.72 -13.07 -14.26
N SER A 428 -48.94 -11.78 -13.99
CA SER A 428 -48.91 -10.73 -15.02
C SER A 428 -47.53 -10.51 -15.62
N TYR A 429 -46.49 -10.52 -14.77
CA TYR A 429 -45.11 -10.38 -15.20
C TYR A 429 -44.64 -11.61 -15.98
N GLU A 430 -44.98 -12.81 -15.50
CA GLU A 430 -44.70 -14.05 -16.20
C GLU A 430 -45.40 -14.12 -17.56
N ARG A 431 -46.66 -13.66 -17.65
CA ARG A 431 -47.38 -13.56 -18.91
C ARG A 431 -46.67 -12.62 -19.90
N SER A 432 -46.27 -11.42 -19.47
CA SER A 432 -45.58 -10.45 -20.33
C SER A 432 -44.24 -10.97 -20.86
N LEU A 433 -43.47 -11.70 -20.04
CA LEU A 433 -42.23 -12.33 -20.48
C LEU A 433 -42.47 -13.43 -21.53
N ILE A 434 -43.53 -14.22 -21.35
CA ILE A 434 -43.89 -15.28 -22.30
C ILE A 434 -44.37 -14.67 -23.62
N GLU A 435 -45.20 -13.62 -23.59
CA GLU A 435 -45.66 -12.89 -24.79
C GLU A 435 -44.47 -12.29 -25.56
N THR A 436 -43.58 -11.57 -24.87
CA THR A 436 -42.37 -10.98 -25.48
C THR A 436 -41.46 -12.03 -26.13
N ALA A 437 -41.26 -13.17 -25.46
CA ALA A 437 -40.45 -14.25 -26.00
C ALA A 437 -41.13 -14.90 -27.22
N LEU A 438 -42.44 -15.10 -27.19
CA LEU A 438 -43.16 -15.66 -28.34
C LEU A 438 -43.15 -14.71 -29.53
N ASP A 439 -43.29 -13.40 -29.33
CA ASP A 439 -43.21 -12.40 -30.41
C ASP A 439 -41.81 -12.35 -31.02
N THR A 440 -40.77 -12.33 -30.19
CA THR A 440 -39.37 -12.31 -30.64
C THR A 440 -39.03 -13.52 -31.50
N TYR A 441 -39.58 -14.69 -31.17
CA TYR A 441 -39.37 -15.94 -31.90
C TYR A 441 -40.54 -16.32 -32.82
N GLN A 442 -41.37 -15.34 -33.22
CA GLN A 442 -42.44 -15.48 -34.22
C GLN A 442 -43.39 -16.68 -33.96
N GLY A 443 -43.78 -16.88 -32.70
CA GLY A 443 -44.68 -17.95 -32.27
C GLY A 443 -44.04 -19.34 -32.16
N ASN A 444 -42.71 -19.47 -32.33
CA ASN A 444 -42.02 -20.75 -32.17
C ASN A 444 -41.82 -21.09 -30.69
N ILE A 445 -42.77 -21.87 -30.14
CA ILE A 445 -42.78 -22.31 -28.74
C ILE A 445 -41.48 -23.01 -28.32
N ALA A 446 -40.85 -23.79 -29.21
CA ALA A 446 -39.63 -24.52 -28.86
C ALA A 446 -38.38 -23.62 -28.80
N ALA A 447 -38.37 -22.50 -29.53
CA ALA A 447 -37.31 -21.50 -29.45
C ALA A 447 -37.52 -20.56 -28.25
N ALA A 448 -38.75 -20.09 -28.03
CA ALA A 448 -39.12 -19.27 -26.88
C ALA A 448 -38.86 -20.00 -25.55
N ALA A 449 -39.18 -21.30 -25.46
CA ALA A 449 -38.95 -22.09 -24.25
C ALA A 449 -37.45 -22.22 -23.92
N ARG A 450 -36.60 -22.38 -24.94
CA ARG A 450 -35.14 -22.41 -24.76
C ARG A 450 -34.60 -21.07 -24.31
N SER A 451 -35.09 -19.96 -24.87
CA SER A 451 -34.68 -18.61 -24.45
C SER A 451 -35.08 -18.30 -23.01
N LEU A 452 -36.23 -18.79 -22.57
CA LEU A 452 -36.73 -18.63 -21.19
C LEU A 452 -36.24 -19.72 -20.24
N ASN A 453 -35.40 -20.64 -20.72
CA ASN A 453 -34.85 -21.78 -19.99
C ASN A 453 -35.89 -22.65 -19.27
N VAL A 454 -37.02 -22.90 -19.95
CA VAL A 454 -38.09 -23.78 -19.47
C VAL A 454 -38.37 -24.90 -20.47
N SER A 455 -38.94 -26.01 -20.00
CA SER A 455 -39.32 -27.09 -20.91
C SER A 455 -40.43 -26.64 -21.87
N ARG A 456 -40.44 -27.19 -23.09
CA ARG A 456 -41.48 -26.90 -24.09
C ARG A 456 -42.89 -27.21 -23.56
N THR A 457 -43.05 -28.28 -22.80
CA THR A 457 -44.32 -28.67 -22.17
C THR A 457 -44.76 -27.67 -21.09
N THR A 458 -43.82 -27.17 -20.28
CA THR A 458 -44.08 -26.12 -19.28
C THR A 458 -44.51 -24.81 -19.92
N LEU A 459 -43.83 -24.37 -20.98
CA LEU A 459 -44.19 -23.14 -21.68
C LEU A 459 -45.57 -23.27 -22.34
N ASN A 460 -45.85 -24.40 -23.00
CA ASN A 460 -47.14 -24.63 -23.66
C ASN A 460 -48.31 -24.64 -22.66
N TYR A 461 -48.11 -25.23 -21.47
CA TYR A 461 -49.08 -25.17 -20.38
C TYR A 461 -49.33 -23.73 -19.90
N LYS A 462 -48.29 -22.92 -19.72
CA LYS A 462 -48.43 -21.52 -19.28
C LYS A 462 -49.11 -20.62 -20.32
N VAL A 463 -48.81 -20.84 -21.60
CA VAL A 463 -49.46 -20.17 -22.73
C VAL A 463 -50.97 -20.44 -22.73
N GLN A 464 -51.38 -21.69 -22.52
CA GLN A 464 -52.81 -22.05 -22.39
C GLN A 464 -53.43 -21.49 -21.12
N LYS A 465 -52.73 -21.60 -19.98
CA LYS A 465 -53.19 -21.09 -18.67
C LYS A 465 -53.46 -19.58 -18.70
N TYR A 466 -52.63 -18.81 -19.41
CA TYR A 466 -52.77 -17.35 -19.51
C TYR A 466 -53.58 -16.89 -20.74
N GLY A 467 -54.08 -17.83 -21.56
CA GLY A 467 -54.93 -17.52 -22.72
C GLY A 467 -54.22 -16.74 -23.82
N ILE A 468 -52.90 -16.90 -23.97
CA ILE A 468 -52.09 -16.13 -24.93
C ILE A 468 -52.38 -16.65 -26.34
N ARG A 469 -52.90 -15.78 -27.21
CA ARG A 469 -53.17 -16.07 -28.62
C ARG A 469 -52.04 -15.51 -29.48
N PHE A 470 -51.31 -16.37 -30.18
CA PHE A 470 -50.31 -15.99 -31.16
C PHE A 470 -50.77 -16.48 -32.54
N GLY A 471 -50.70 -15.60 -33.54
CA GLY A 471 -51.13 -15.91 -34.90
C GLY A 471 -50.23 -16.96 -35.53
N VAL A 472 -50.79 -18.10 -35.92
CA VAL A 472 -50.11 -19.06 -36.77
C VAL A 472 -49.95 -18.41 -38.15
N VAL A 473 -48.78 -17.86 -38.45
CA VAL A 473 -48.40 -17.62 -39.84
C VAL A 473 -48.05 -19.00 -40.41
N HIS A 474 -49.05 -19.65 -41.00
CA HIS A 474 -48.82 -20.77 -41.90
C HIS A 474 -47.91 -20.25 -43.03
N ARG A 475 -46.85 -21.02 -43.32
CA ARG A 475 -45.97 -20.81 -44.47
C ARG A 475 -46.75 -20.70 -45.77
#